data_AF-A0A073IQU6-F1
#
_entry.id   AF-A0A073IQU6-F1
#
_cell.length_a   1.000
_cell.length_b   1.000
_cell.length_c   1.000
_cell.angle_alpha   90.00
_cell.angle_beta   90.00
_cell.angle_gamma   90.00
#
_symmetry.space_group_name_H-M   'P 1'
#
loop_
_entity.id
_entity.type
_entity.pdbx_description
1 polymer ?
#
loop_
_entity_poly.entity_id
_entity_poly.type
_entity_poly.pdbx_seq_one_letter_code
_entity_poly.pdbx_strand_id
1 'polypeptide(L)'
;MKKTICMLIALAAALLAASCAFAARERVETARPASELIDERQTDIWVEGERLGEMILGARGAIQIIYVDEAMSKAIASDVSLPQWVFEMGRYYGTDPIRKKKLFIAHVDVYKPWDFDYTKVFVGEHRLRKEDILSPSMTNPFGPQPSKSEGYFAFAIPASGLKAGKEIKIGYGDYSEIWKILK
;
A
#
# COMPACT_ATOMS: atom_id res chain seq x y z
N MET A 1 -29.73 -45.10 -41.36
CA MET A 1 -28.54 -45.33 -40.50
C MET A 1 -27.55 -44.15 -40.50
N LYS A 2 -27.17 -43.56 -41.65
CA LYS A 2 -26.27 -42.38 -41.69
C LYS A 2 -26.79 -41.12 -40.97
N LYS A 3 -28.10 -40.85 -41.02
CA LYS A 3 -28.71 -39.66 -40.38
C LYS A 3 -28.69 -39.70 -38.85
N THR A 4 -28.82 -40.88 -38.26
CA THR A 4 -28.81 -41.09 -36.81
C THR A 4 -27.42 -40.92 -36.21
N ILE A 5 -26.37 -41.28 -36.96
CA ILE A 5 -24.97 -41.13 -36.56
C ILE A 5 -24.56 -39.64 -36.57
N CYS A 6 -24.98 -38.86 -37.58
CA CYS A 6 -24.71 -37.42 -37.61
C CYS A 6 -25.39 -36.67 -36.46
N MET A 7 -26.58 -37.10 -36.02
CA MET A 7 -27.31 -36.45 -34.92
C MET A 7 -26.62 -36.68 -33.56
N LEU A 8 -26.03 -37.86 -33.34
CA LEU A 8 -25.24 -38.17 -32.14
C LEU A 8 -23.92 -37.39 -32.08
N ILE A 9 -23.26 -37.19 -33.22
CA ILE A 9 -22.01 -36.39 -33.29
C ILE A 9 -22.31 -34.91 -33.03
N ALA A 10 -23.41 -34.38 -33.54
CA ALA A 10 -23.83 -33.00 -33.28
C ALA A 10 -24.19 -32.76 -31.80
N LEU A 11 -24.82 -33.75 -31.15
CA LEU A 11 -25.16 -33.67 -29.72
C LEU A 11 -23.92 -33.76 -28.83
N ALA A 12 -22.94 -34.60 -29.19
CA ALA A 12 -21.66 -34.69 -28.48
C ALA A 12 -20.82 -33.41 -28.62
N ALA A 13 -20.84 -32.76 -29.79
CA ALA A 13 -20.15 -31.49 -30.01
C ALA A 13 -20.76 -30.33 -29.21
N ALA A 14 -22.09 -30.31 -29.05
CA ALA A 14 -22.78 -29.31 -28.23
C ALA A 14 -22.49 -29.48 -26.72
N LEU A 15 -22.36 -30.71 -26.23
CA LEU A 15 -21.98 -31.02 -24.85
C LEU A 15 -20.51 -30.64 -24.55
N LEU A 16 -19.60 -30.83 -25.52
CA LEU A 16 -18.20 -30.41 -25.40
C LEU A 16 -18.06 -28.87 -25.40
N ALA A 17 -18.84 -28.16 -26.23
CA ALA A 17 -18.83 -26.69 -26.24
C ALA A 17 -19.38 -26.07 -24.94
N ALA A 18 -20.39 -26.70 -24.31
CA ALA A 18 -20.90 -26.29 -23.00
C ALA A 18 -19.86 -26.48 -21.87
N SER A 19 -18.97 -27.46 -22.02
CA SER A 19 -17.88 -27.74 -21.06
C SER A 19 -16.79 -26.65 -21.11
N CYS A 20 -16.50 -26.12 -22.29
CA CYS A 20 -15.54 -25.01 -22.47
C CYS A 20 -16.07 -23.67 -21.95
N ALA A 21 -17.39 -23.43 -22.05
CA ALA A 21 -18.00 -22.22 -21.50
C ALA A 21 -18.00 -22.19 -19.95
N PHE A 22 -18.05 -23.36 -19.30
CA PHE A 22 -18.00 -23.48 -17.85
C PHE A 22 -16.58 -23.47 -17.26
N ALA A 23 -15.56 -23.74 -18.07
CA ALA A 23 -14.16 -23.60 -17.69
C ALA A 23 -13.66 -22.14 -17.72
N ALA A 24 -14.44 -21.23 -18.34
CA ALA A 24 -14.25 -19.78 -18.23
C ALA A 24 -15.05 -19.18 -17.06
N ARG A 25 -15.45 -20.00 -16.08
CA ARG A 25 -15.96 -19.50 -14.80
C ARG A 25 -14.80 -18.80 -14.12
N GLU A 26 -14.89 -17.47 -14.10
CA GLU A 26 -13.99 -16.54 -13.44
C GLU A 26 -13.39 -17.19 -12.20
N ARG A 27 -12.05 -17.31 -12.20
CA ARG A 27 -11.32 -17.43 -10.95
C ARG A 27 -11.71 -16.19 -10.15
N VAL A 28 -12.71 -16.34 -9.29
CA VAL A 28 -12.93 -15.44 -8.17
C VAL A 28 -11.65 -15.59 -7.35
N GLU A 29 -10.66 -14.77 -7.67
CA GLU A 29 -9.58 -14.46 -6.74
C GLU A 29 -10.31 -14.00 -5.48
N THR A 30 -10.40 -14.89 -4.50
CA THR A 30 -10.84 -14.53 -3.17
C THR A 30 -9.92 -13.37 -2.77
N ALA A 31 -10.48 -12.16 -2.76
CA ALA A 31 -9.73 -10.97 -2.40
C ALA A 31 -9.05 -11.25 -1.07
N ARG A 32 -7.71 -11.22 -1.05
CA ARG A 32 -6.96 -11.43 0.19
C ARG A 32 -7.41 -10.38 1.21
N PRO A 33 -7.59 -10.74 2.48
CA PRO A 33 -8.01 -9.79 3.50
C PRO A 33 -7.02 -8.62 3.53
N ALA A 34 -7.52 -7.39 3.74
CA ALA A 34 -6.67 -6.21 3.65
C ALA A 34 -5.54 -6.23 4.70
N SER A 35 -5.75 -6.87 5.85
CA SER A 35 -4.73 -7.08 6.88
C SER A 35 -3.49 -7.82 6.37
N GLU A 36 -3.66 -8.91 5.61
CA GLU A 36 -2.54 -9.66 5.04
C GLU A 36 -1.77 -8.81 4.02
N LEU A 37 -2.48 -7.98 3.24
CA LEU A 37 -1.85 -7.08 2.27
C LEU A 37 -1.10 -5.93 2.95
N ILE A 38 -1.59 -5.45 4.09
CA ILE A 38 -0.92 -4.43 4.92
C ILE A 38 0.40 -4.98 5.45
N ASP A 39 0.41 -6.18 6.02
CA ASP A 39 1.64 -6.77 6.59
C ASP A 39 2.76 -6.89 5.56
N GLU A 40 2.42 -7.14 4.28
CA GLU A 40 3.39 -7.17 3.17
C GLU A 40 3.88 -5.77 2.72
N ARG A 41 3.10 -4.72 2.96
CA ARG A 41 3.27 -3.37 2.38
C ARG A 41 3.62 -2.30 3.39
N GLN A 42 3.55 -2.64 4.67
CA GLN A 42 3.78 -1.75 5.77
C GLN A 42 5.20 -1.90 6.30
N THR A 43 5.74 -0.80 6.79
CA THR A 43 6.93 -0.81 7.63
C THR A 43 6.82 0.32 8.65
N ASP A 44 7.39 0.08 9.85
CA ASP A 44 7.35 1.03 10.95
C ASP A 44 8.76 1.55 11.23
N ILE A 45 8.92 2.87 11.20
CA ILE A 45 10.18 3.55 11.50
C ILE A 45 10.08 4.15 12.90
N TRP A 46 10.96 3.71 13.80
CA TRP A 46 11.00 4.18 15.18
C TRP A 46 12.07 5.26 15.35
N VAL A 47 11.66 6.53 15.39
CA VAL A 47 12.58 7.67 15.47
C VAL A 47 13.12 7.79 16.89
N GLU A 48 14.44 7.80 17.05
CA GLU A 48 15.16 7.74 18.35
C GLU A 48 14.86 6.48 19.17
N GLY A 49 14.21 5.47 18.57
CA GLY A 49 13.91 4.20 19.23
C GLY A 49 15.11 3.27 19.23
N GLU A 50 15.37 2.62 20.37
CA GLU A 50 16.32 1.52 20.48
C GLU A 50 15.59 0.20 20.62
N ARG A 51 16.02 -0.81 19.85
CA ARG A 51 15.42 -2.14 19.86
C ARG A 51 16.07 -3.01 20.94
N LEU A 52 15.26 -3.55 21.85
CA LEU A 52 15.64 -4.51 22.87
C LEU A 52 14.79 -5.78 22.70
N GLY A 53 15.30 -6.73 21.92
CA GLY A 53 14.51 -7.89 21.47
C GLY A 53 13.34 -7.42 20.60
N GLU A 54 12.13 -7.75 21.03
CA GLU A 54 10.88 -7.34 20.34
C GLU A 54 10.34 -5.99 20.84
N MET A 55 11.00 -5.34 21.81
CA MET A 55 10.55 -4.07 22.40
C MET A 55 11.30 -2.89 21.80
N ILE A 56 10.57 -1.79 21.57
CA ILE A 56 11.17 -0.49 21.22
C ILE A 56 11.15 0.41 22.43
N LEU A 57 12.32 0.92 22.82
CA LEU A 57 12.50 1.79 23.97
C LEU A 57 12.83 3.20 23.52
N GLY A 58 12.30 4.19 24.25
CA GLY A 58 12.76 5.57 24.14
C GLY A 58 12.37 6.33 22.88
N ALA A 59 11.61 5.73 21.95
CA ALA A 59 11.21 6.38 20.70
C ALA A 59 10.54 7.76 20.92
N ARG A 60 10.91 8.73 20.08
CA ARG A 60 10.24 10.04 20.00
C ARG A 60 8.88 9.90 19.34
N GLY A 61 8.80 9.05 18.32
CA GLY A 61 7.57 8.72 17.61
C GLY A 61 7.79 7.53 16.68
N ALA A 62 6.69 7.03 16.12
CA ALA A 62 6.68 6.00 15.10
C ALA A 62 6.11 6.57 13.80
N ILE A 63 6.68 6.17 12.68
CA ILE A 63 6.13 6.45 11.35
C ILE A 63 5.81 5.12 10.70
N GLN A 64 4.54 4.81 10.59
CA GLN A 64 4.05 3.69 9.82
C GLN A 64 3.91 4.14 8.37
N ILE A 65 4.58 3.47 7.45
CA ILE A 65 4.49 3.73 6.02
C ILE A 65 3.85 2.55 5.32
N ILE A 66 2.79 2.81 4.56
CA ILE A 66 2.07 1.82 3.75
C ILE A 66 2.25 2.15 2.28
N TYR A 67 2.75 1.18 1.50
CA TYR A 67 2.74 1.26 0.04
C TYR A 67 1.38 0.86 -0.53
N VAL A 68 0.81 1.70 -1.40
CA VAL A 68 -0.50 1.45 -2.02
C VAL A 68 -0.32 1.13 -3.50
N ASP A 69 -0.33 -0.17 -3.81
CA ASP A 69 -0.46 -0.70 -5.16
C ASP A 69 -1.93 -0.96 -5.53
N GLU A 70 -2.16 -1.51 -6.72
CA GLU A 70 -3.51 -1.79 -7.21
C GLU A 70 -4.26 -2.78 -6.29
N ALA A 71 -3.58 -3.83 -5.84
CA ALA A 71 -4.15 -4.83 -4.95
C ALA A 71 -4.58 -4.19 -3.61
N MET A 72 -3.70 -3.36 -3.03
CA MET A 72 -3.99 -2.65 -1.80
C MET A 72 -5.12 -1.63 -1.97
N SER A 73 -5.16 -0.89 -3.08
CA SER A 73 -6.24 0.07 -3.34
C SER A 73 -7.60 -0.63 -3.45
N LYS A 74 -7.68 -1.78 -4.12
CA LYS A 74 -8.91 -2.59 -4.18
C LYS A 74 -9.31 -3.11 -2.79
N ALA A 75 -8.35 -3.60 -2.02
CA ALA A 75 -8.58 -4.10 -0.67
C ALA A 75 -9.10 -3.00 0.27
N ILE A 76 -8.48 -1.82 0.25
CA ILE A 76 -8.93 -0.64 0.99
C ILE A 76 -10.39 -0.34 0.65
N ALA A 77 -10.75 -0.28 -0.64
CA ALA A 77 -12.11 0.03 -1.06
C ALA A 77 -13.17 -1.00 -0.58
N SER A 78 -12.76 -2.23 -0.27
CA SER A 78 -13.66 -3.32 0.13
C SER A 78 -13.72 -3.60 1.64
N ASP A 79 -12.76 -3.11 2.43
CA ASP A 79 -12.59 -3.52 3.83
C ASP A 79 -12.92 -2.40 4.83
N VAL A 80 -14.18 -2.35 5.27
CA VAL A 80 -14.71 -1.38 6.24
C VAL A 80 -14.05 -1.44 7.64
N SER A 81 -13.23 -2.44 7.93
CA SER A 81 -12.54 -2.57 9.22
C SER A 81 -11.26 -1.74 9.31
N LEU A 82 -10.75 -1.24 8.19
CA LEU A 82 -9.54 -0.43 8.18
C LEU A 82 -9.77 0.93 8.85
N PRO A 83 -8.73 1.50 9.48
CA PRO A 83 -8.80 2.86 10.00
C PRO A 83 -9.21 3.86 8.92
N GLN A 84 -10.07 4.81 9.28
CA GLN A 84 -10.62 5.82 8.38
C GLN A 84 -9.53 6.57 7.57
N TRP A 85 -8.39 6.86 8.19
CA TRP A 85 -7.29 7.55 7.53
C TRP A 85 -6.71 6.76 6.35
N VAL A 86 -6.72 5.42 6.39
CA VAL A 86 -6.24 4.57 5.29
C VAL A 86 -7.11 4.76 4.06
N PHE A 87 -8.43 4.85 4.25
CA PHE A 87 -9.39 5.14 3.19
C PHE A 87 -9.19 6.53 2.61
N GLU A 88 -9.07 7.53 3.48
CA GLU A 88 -8.92 8.93 3.08
C GLU A 88 -7.66 9.17 2.27
N MET A 89 -6.56 8.49 2.61
CA MET A 89 -5.29 8.59 1.90
C MET A 89 -5.21 7.64 0.70
N GLY A 90 -5.83 6.46 0.79
CA GLY A 90 -5.88 5.48 -0.30
C GLY A 90 -6.62 6.00 -1.54
N ARG A 91 -7.57 6.93 -1.37
CA ARG A 91 -8.33 7.53 -2.49
C ARG A 91 -7.49 8.29 -3.51
N TYR A 92 -6.25 8.66 -3.17
CA TYR A 92 -5.34 9.29 -4.11
C TYR A 92 -4.83 8.30 -5.18
N TYR A 93 -4.98 7.00 -4.95
CA TYR A 93 -4.63 5.99 -5.95
C TYR A 93 -5.48 6.17 -7.21
N GLY A 94 -4.83 6.12 -8.37
CA GLY A 94 -5.50 6.32 -9.67
C GLY A 94 -5.85 7.77 -10.02
N THR A 95 -5.51 8.75 -9.15
CA THR A 95 -5.65 10.18 -9.48
C THR A 95 -4.50 10.67 -10.36
N ASP A 96 -4.71 11.78 -11.08
CA ASP A 96 -3.69 12.36 -11.96
C ASP A 96 -2.33 12.63 -11.29
N PRO A 97 -2.26 13.14 -10.04
CA PRO A 97 -1.00 13.32 -9.32
C PRO A 97 -0.16 12.03 -9.12
N ILE A 98 -0.79 10.85 -9.17
CA ILE A 98 -0.13 9.54 -9.05
C ILE A 98 0.33 8.97 -10.40
N ARG A 99 0.00 9.63 -11.52
CA ARG A 99 0.41 9.14 -12.85
C ARG A 99 1.94 9.02 -12.95
N LYS A 100 2.44 7.81 -13.23
CA LYS A 100 3.89 7.44 -13.24
C LYS A 100 4.60 7.56 -11.89
N LYS A 101 3.85 7.71 -10.80
CA LYS A 101 4.34 7.68 -9.42
C LYS A 101 3.78 6.47 -8.69
N LYS A 102 4.30 6.22 -7.50
CA LYS A 102 3.84 5.21 -6.54
C LYS A 102 3.29 5.93 -5.33
N LEU A 103 2.11 5.51 -4.86
CA LEU A 103 1.43 6.10 -3.72
C LEU A 103 1.92 5.43 -2.43
N PHE A 104 2.19 6.26 -1.43
CA PHE A 104 2.47 5.86 -0.07
C PHE A 104 1.59 6.66 0.89
N ILE A 105 1.28 6.06 2.02
CA ILE A 105 0.61 6.68 3.15
C ILE A 105 1.56 6.64 4.33
N ALA A 106 1.71 7.75 5.05
CA ALA A 106 2.41 7.78 6.32
C ALA A 106 1.42 8.10 7.44
N HIS A 107 1.41 7.30 8.49
CA HIS A 107 0.80 7.57 9.79
C HIS A 107 1.90 7.85 10.80
N VAL A 108 1.78 8.95 11.54
CA VAL A 108 2.80 9.43 12.47
C VAL A 108 2.21 9.47 13.86
N ASP A 109 2.76 8.65 14.75
CA ASP A 109 2.43 8.64 16.18
C ASP A 109 3.52 9.37 16.96
N VAL A 110 3.14 10.38 17.74
CA VAL A 110 4.07 11.22 18.49
C VAL A 110 4.02 10.86 19.97
N TYR A 111 5.12 10.34 20.51
CA TYR A 111 5.21 9.95 21.93
C TYR A 111 5.80 11.07 22.78
N LYS A 112 6.81 11.76 22.25
CA LYS A 112 7.50 12.92 22.87
C LYS A 112 7.35 14.11 21.94
N PRO A 113 7.38 15.36 22.44
CA PRO A 113 7.23 16.53 21.57
C PRO A 113 8.23 16.47 20.43
N TRP A 114 7.74 16.71 19.22
CA TRP A 114 8.50 16.46 18.01
C TRP A 114 8.18 17.52 16.96
N ASP A 115 9.21 18.21 16.49
CA ASP A 115 9.11 19.02 15.28
C ASP A 115 9.30 18.10 14.06
N PHE A 116 8.18 17.65 13.50
CA PHE A 116 8.17 16.70 12.39
C PHE A 116 8.43 17.42 11.07
N ASP A 117 9.53 17.05 10.43
CA ASP A 117 9.97 17.63 9.16
C ASP A 117 9.83 16.58 8.06
N TYR A 118 8.79 16.73 7.22
CA TYR A 118 8.52 15.80 6.14
C TYR A 118 9.68 15.68 5.14
N THR A 119 10.55 16.68 5.03
CA THR A 119 11.71 16.63 4.11
C THR A 119 12.77 15.60 4.55
N LYS A 120 12.69 15.15 5.80
CA LYS A 120 13.51 14.06 6.33
C LYS A 120 12.98 12.68 5.94
N VAL A 121 11.72 12.57 5.52
CA VAL A 121 11.16 11.31 5.00
C VAL A 121 11.79 11.00 3.64
N PHE A 122 12.19 9.75 3.44
CA PHE A 122 12.77 9.30 2.19
C PHE A 122 12.36 7.88 1.82
N VAL A 123 12.32 7.61 0.51
CA VAL A 123 12.08 6.29 -0.10
C VAL A 123 13.16 6.03 -1.13
N GLY A 124 14.06 5.10 -0.84
CA GLY A 124 15.30 4.91 -1.59
C GLY A 124 16.15 6.18 -1.58
N GLU A 125 16.50 6.67 -2.75
CA GLU A 125 17.27 7.91 -2.91
C GLU A 125 16.40 9.17 -2.95
N HIS A 126 15.06 9.03 -2.95
CA HIS A 126 14.14 10.16 -3.09
C HIS A 126 13.72 10.68 -1.71
N ARG A 127 14.13 11.90 -1.37
CA ARG A 127 13.63 12.65 -0.21
C ARG A 127 12.37 13.40 -0.59
N LEU A 128 11.38 13.43 0.32
CA LEU A 128 10.13 14.11 0.05
C LEU A 128 10.31 15.60 -0.14
N ARG A 129 9.55 16.14 -1.09
CA ARG A 129 9.39 17.56 -1.32
C ARG A 129 7.92 17.93 -1.23
N LYS A 130 7.63 19.23 -1.19
CA LYS A 130 6.26 19.72 -1.07
C LYS A 130 5.35 19.20 -2.19
N GLU A 131 5.87 19.11 -3.41
CA GLU A 131 5.17 18.60 -4.59
C GLU A 131 4.87 17.09 -4.56
N ASP A 132 5.48 16.35 -3.63
CA ASP A 132 5.20 14.93 -3.45
C ASP A 132 4.02 14.69 -2.49
N ILE A 133 3.66 15.67 -1.66
CA ILE A 133 2.55 15.58 -0.71
C ILE A 133 1.22 15.82 -1.42
N LEU A 134 0.26 14.90 -1.24
CA LEU A 134 -1.04 14.93 -1.88
C LEU A 134 -2.17 15.35 -0.95
N SER A 135 -2.03 15.01 0.33
CA SER A 135 -3.06 15.25 1.35
C SER A 135 -3.17 16.73 1.73
N PRO A 136 -4.38 17.18 2.14
CA PRO A 136 -4.58 18.53 2.63
C PRO A 136 -3.79 18.77 3.93
N SER A 137 -3.45 20.02 4.20
CA SER A 137 -2.64 20.39 5.38
C SER A 137 -3.29 20.06 6.73
N MET A 138 -4.61 19.87 6.78
CA MET A 138 -5.34 19.67 8.04
C MET A 138 -5.03 18.33 8.73
N THR A 139 -4.63 17.31 7.98
CA THR A 139 -4.26 15.99 8.53
C THR A 139 -2.76 15.82 8.69
N ASN A 140 -1.97 16.70 8.04
CA ASN A 140 -0.53 16.55 7.96
C ASN A 140 0.12 16.91 9.31
N PRO A 141 0.92 16.02 9.91
CA PRO A 141 1.56 16.25 11.21
C PRO A 141 2.82 17.11 11.10
N PHE A 142 2.87 18.10 10.20
CA PHE A 142 4.10 18.83 9.90
C PHE A 142 4.36 19.96 10.89
N GLY A 143 5.62 20.13 11.28
CA GLY A 143 6.04 21.11 12.26
C GLY A 143 5.89 20.61 13.70
N PRO A 144 5.80 21.52 14.68
CA PRO A 144 5.73 21.17 16.10
C PRO A 144 4.49 20.35 16.45
N GLN A 145 4.71 19.15 16.97
CA GLN A 145 3.68 18.23 17.47
C GLN A 145 3.81 18.02 18.98
N PRO A 146 2.70 18.07 19.74
CA PRO A 146 2.71 17.74 21.16
C PRO A 146 2.88 16.23 21.37
N SER A 147 3.20 15.82 22.60
CA SER A 147 3.11 14.39 22.97
C SER A 147 1.68 13.87 22.81
N LYS A 148 1.57 12.60 22.43
CA LYS A 148 0.32 11.85 22.26
C LYS A 148 -0.60 12.41 21.16
N SER A 149 -0.04 13.12 20.19
CA SER A 149 -0.75 13.44 18.95
C SER A 149 -0.45 12.42 17.87
N GLU A 150 -1.33 12.38 16.87
CA GLU A 150 -1.17 11.61 15.66
C GLU A 150 -1.48 12.49 14.43
N GLY A 151 -1.02 12.07 13.27
CA GLY A 151 -1.43 12.65 12.00
C GLY A 151 -0.99 11.79 10.83
N TYR A 152 -1.52 12.07 9.65
CA TYR A 152 -1.29 11.23 8.48
C TYR A 152 -1.32 12.03 7.19
N PHE A 153 -0.57 11.53 6.21
CA PHE A 153 -0.47 12.17 4.92
C PHE A 153 -0.19 11.16 3.80
N ALA A 154 -0.68 11.49 2.61
CA ALA A 154 -0.42 10.75 1.38
C ALA A 154 0.71 11.42 0.60
N PHE A 155 1.62 10.63 0.05
CA PHE A 155 2.71 11.16 -0.76
C PHE A 155 3.05 10.25 -1.96
N ALA A 156 3.67 10.83 -2.97
CA ALA A 156 3.89 10.22 -4.27
C ALA A 156 5.37 10.20 -4.66
N ILE A 157 5.92 9.01 -4.92
CA ILE A 157 7.32 8.85 -5.31
C ILE A 157 7.43 8.49 -6.80
N PRO A 158 8.36 9.09 -7.58
CA PRO A 158 8.58 8.69 -8.96
C PRO A 158 8.84 7.19 -9.13
N ALA A 159 8.08 6.52 -9.99
CA ALA A 159 8.19 5.06 -10.17
C ALA A 159 9.54 4.63 -10.78
N SER A 160 10.25 5.54 -11.46
CA SER A 160 11.56 5.26 -12.08
C SER A 160 12.63 4.80 -11.08
N GLY A 161 12.54 5.25 -9.82
CA GLY A 161 13.43 4.84 -8.73
C GLY A 161 13.01 3.54 -8.03
N LEU A 162 11.78 3.07 -8.27
CA LEU A 162 11.13 2.01 -7.51
C LEU A 162 10.91 0.75 -8.36
N LYS A 163 12.00 0.00 -8.60
CA LYS A 163 11.97 -1.25 -9.37
C LYS A 163 11.46 -2.42 -8.52
N ALA A 164 10.45 -3.11 -9.01
CA ALA A 164 9.90 -4.33 -8.41
C ALA A 164 11.00 -5.34 -7.99
N GLY A 165 10.86 -5.90 -6.79
CA GLY A 165 11.77 -6.89 -6.21
C GLY A 165 13.08 -6.33 -5.63
N LYS A 166 13.36 -5.03 -5.80
CA LYS A 166 14.55 -4.39 -5.23
C LYS A 166 14.33 -4.07 -3.76
N GLU A 167 15.38 -4.26 -2.96
CA GLU A 167 15.45 -3.74 -1.59
C GLU A 167 15.93 -2.29 -1.60
N ILE A 168 15.21 -1.44 -0.89
CA ILE A 168 15.52 -0.02 -0.72
C ILE A 168 15.41 0.35 0.75
N LYS A 169 16.06 1.43 1.16
CA LYS A 169 15.81 2.02 2.47
C LYS A 169 14.58 2.91 2.41
N ILE A 170 13.79 2.89 3.46
CA ILE A 170 12.70 3.83 3.68
C ILE A 170 12.78 4.31 5.12
N GLY A 171 12.64 5.62 5.34
CA GLY A 171 13.08 6.18 6.60
C GLY A 171 12.74 7.63 6.83
N TYR A 172 13.20 8.12 7.98
CA TYR A 172 13.15 9.50 8.43
C TYR A 172 14.51 9.90 9.02
N GLY A 173 15.17 10.87 8.38
CA GLY A 173 16.49 11.35 8.82
C GLY A 173 17.51 10.21 8.77
N ASP A 174 18.05 9.83 9.93
CA ASP A 174 19.03 8.75 10.07
C ASP A 174 18.38 7.39 10.43
N TYR A 175 17.07 7.37 10.69
CA TYR A 175 16.32 6.17 11.06
C TYR A 175 15.67 5.58 9.81
N SER A 176 15.85 4.29 9.56
CA SER A 176 15.33 3.64 8.37
C SER A 176 15.19 2.14 8.52
N GLU A 177 14.27 1.58 7.75
CA GLU A 177 14.12 0.14 7.59
C GLU A 177 14.45 -0.27 6.14
N ILE A 178 14.83 -1.54 5.95
CA ILE A 178 14.97 -2.13 4.63
C ILE A 178 13.59 -2.58 4.18
N TRP A 179 13.15 -2.08 3.04
CA TRP A 179 11.87 -2.43 2.45
C TRP A 179 12.08 -3.03 1.06
N LYS A 180 11.38 -4.15 0.81
CA LYS A 180 11.40 -4.82 -0.48
C LYS A 180 10.19 -4.38 -1.30
N ILE A 181 10.45 -3.77 -2.45
CA ILE A 181 9.39 -3.34 -3.36
C ILE A 181 8.68 -4.59 -3.88
N LEU A 182 7.39 -4.71 -3.61
CA LEU A 182 6.59 -5.83 -4.10
C LEU A 182 6.56 -5.87 -5.64
N LYS A 183 6.43 -7.08 -6.18
CA LYS A 183 6.45 -7.32 -7.63
C LYS A 183 5.15 -6.91 -8.29
#